data_AF-A0A9N9E2L5-F1
#
_entry.id   AF-A0A9N9E2L5-F1
#
_cell.length_a   1.000
_cell.length_b   1.000
_cell.length_c   1.000
_cell.angle_alpha   90.00
_cell.angle_beta   90.00
_cell.angle_gamma   90.00
#
_symmetry.space_group_name_H-M   'P 1'
#
loop_
_entity.id
_entity.type
_entity.pdbx_description
1 polymer ?
#
loop_
_entity_poly.entity_id
_entity_poly.type
_entity_poly.pdbx_seq_one_letter_code
_entity_poly.pdbx_strand_id
1 'polypeptide(L)'
;LSSTLMTTVENTLGFSYWKETPPESWDPLDYHKHWVTSGHAPSKGQVILAAKKQLKWLSMHGSHQERQRALVVLAKHEVDLKKNGRIYQFWGSDVVTETQIRTTRSRYKLTVANEVIEQMTSIAQTATKDVKRSLKTIK
;
A
#
# COMPACT_ATOMS: atom_id res chain seq x y z
N LEU A 1 -12.95 4.91 28.82
CA LEU A 1 -11.68 4.51 28.15
C LEU A 1 -11.86 3.94 26.73
N SER A 2 -13.09 3.77 26.20
CA SER A 2 -13.32 3.08 24.90
C SER A 2 -13.24 3.93 23.61
N SER A 3 -13.27 5.26 23.69
CA SER A 3 -13.41 6.09 22.48
C SER A 3 -12.14 6.17 21.61
N THR A 4 -10.95 6.06 22.21
CA THR A 4 -9.68 6.26 21.51
C THR A 4 -9.25 5.04 20.68
N LEU A 5 -9.75 3.84 21.02
CA LEU A 5 -9.50 2.60 20.27
C LEU A 5 -10.43 2.43 19.06
N MET A 6 -11.61 3.07 19.07
CA MET A 6 -12.56 3.00 17.95
C MET A 6 -11.99 3.65 16.67
N THR A 7 -11.18 4.70 16.82
CA THR A 7 -10.57 5.43 15.71
C THR A 7 -9.34 4.76 15.08
N THR A 8 -8.76 3.71 15.68
CA THR A 8 -7.44 3.24 15.20
C THR A 8 -7.53 2.22 14.07
N VAL A 9 -8.51 1.31 14.11
CA VAL A 9 -8.61 0.23 13.11
C VAL A 9 -9.34 0.71 11.85
N GLU A 10 -10.38 1.51 11.98
CA GLU A 10 -11.13 2.02 10.83
C GLU A 10 -10.31 2.94 9.92
N ASN A 11 -9.28 3.59 10.47
CA ASN A 11 -8.34 4.42 9.75
C ASN A 11 -7.15 3.63 9.16
N THR A 12 -7.11 2.31 9.33
CA THR A 12 -6.06 1.49 8.72
C THR A 12 -6.30 1.29 7.22
N LEU A 13 -5.20 1.16 6.47
CA LEU A 13 -5.25 0.88 5.04
C LEU A 13 -6.13 -0.34 4.73
N GLY A 14 -6.85 -0.29 3.62
CA GLY A 14 -7.75 -1.37 3.19
C GLY A 14 -9.06 -1.50 3.96
N PHE A 15 -9.27 -0.76 5.07
CA PHE A 15 -10.52 -0.88 5.83
C PHE A 15 -11.76 -0.43 5.02
N SER A 16 -11.57 0.45 4.03
CA SER A 16 -12.65 0.94 3.17
C SER A 16 -13.43 -0.19 2.48
N TYR A 17 -12.77 -1.29 2.11
CA TYR A 17 -13.43 -2.46 1.53
C TYR A 17 -14.59 -2.96 2.41
N TRP A 18 -14.38 -3.08 3.73
CA TRP A 18 -15.38 -3.59 4.65
C TRP A 18 -16.54 -2.61 4.85
N LYS A 19 -16.29 -1.30 4.71
CA LYS A 19 -17.32 -0.25 4.80
C LYS A 19 -18.15 -0.14 3.52
N GLU A 20 -17.50 -0.27 2.38
CA GLU A 20 -18.11 -0.09 1.05
C GLU A 20 -18.81 -1.36 0.55
N THR A 21 -18.40 -2.53 1.05
CA THR A 21 -18.97 -3.82 0.66
C THR A 21 -19.93 -4.32 1.73
N PRO A 22 -21.16 -4.72 1.38
CA PRO A 22 -22.09 -5.31 2.35
C PRO A 22 -21.51 -6.61 2.91
N PRO A 23 -21.73 -6.94 4.20
CA PRO A 23 -21.12 -8.11 4.84
C PRO A 23 -21.31 -9.42 4.07
N GLU A 24 -22.49 -9.68 3.53
CA GLU A 24 -22.82 -10.89 2.77
C GLU A 24 -21.88 -11.13 1.59
N SER A 25 -21.39 -10.04 0.98
CA SER A 25 -20.48 -10.03 -0.17
C SER A 25 -19.00 -10.02 0.22
N TRP A 26 -18.66 -9.96 1.51
CA TRP A 26 -17.27 -10.02 1.94
C TRP A 26 -16.60 -11.32 1.49
N ASP A 27 -15.55 -11.16 0.68
CA ASP A 27 -14.63 -12.22 0.25
C ASP A 27 -13.16 -11.83 0.52
N PRO A 28 -12.33 -12.76 1.02
CA PRO A 28 -10.91 -12.51 1.26
C PRO A 28 -10.12 -12.15 0.00
N LEU A 29 -10.36 -12.79 -1.14
CA LEU A 29 -9.62 -12.50 -2.37
C LEU A 29 -9.97 -11.11 -2.88
N ASP A 30 -11.22 -10.70 -2.80
CA ASP A 30 -11.66 -9.40 -3.28
C ASP A 30 -11.13 -8.26 -2.39
N TYR A 31 -10.98 -8.48 -1.08
CA TYR A 31 -10.22 -7.56 -0.21
C TYR A 31 -8.78 -7.34 -0.72
N HIS A 32 -8.09 -8.43 -1.10
CA HIS A 32 -6.73 -8.35 -1.63
C HIS A 32 -6.65 -7.61 -2.96
N LYS A 33 -7.63 -7.79 -3.84
CA LYS A 33 -7.73 -7.03 -5.10
C LYS A 33 -8.02 -5.55 -4.84
N HIS A 34 -8.95 -5.25 -3.93
CA HIS A 34 -9.29 -3.88 -3.52
C HIS A 34 -8.07 -3.14 -2.99
N TRP A 35 -7.25 -3.83 -2.17
CA TRP A 35 -6.00 -3.27 -1.66
C TRP A 35 -5.05 -2.82 -2.77
N VAL A 36 -4.85 -3.67 -3.79
CA VAL A 36 -3.93 -3.38 -4.90
C VAL A 36 -4.50 -2.27 -5.81
N THR A 37 -5.78 -2.33 -6.12
CA THR A 37 -6.47 -1.34 -6.97
C THR A 37 -6.55 0.04 -6.30
N SER A 38 -6.63 0.10 -4.97
CA SER A 38 -6.51 1.33 -4.17
C SER A 38 -5.10 1.92 -4.14
N GLY A 39 -4.15 1.32 -4.87
CA GLY A 39 -2.79 1.83 -5.04
C GLY A 39 -1.86 1.58 -3.84
N HIS A 40 -2.33 0.87 -2.81
CA HIS A 40 -1.52 0.53 -1.64
C HIS A 40 -0.37 -0.42 -2.01
N ALA A 41 0.67 -0.43 -1.17
CA ALA A 41 1.81 -1.31 -1.40
C ALA A 41 1.38 -2.78 -1.41
N PRO A 42 1.77 -3.58 -2.42
CA PRO A 42 1.36 -4.97 -2.64
C PRO A 42 2.14 -5.94 -1.73
N SER A 43 2.38 -5.59 -0.47
CA SER A 43 3.12 -6.46 0.42
C SER A 43 2.18 -7.53 0.97
N LYS A 44 2.24 -8.74 0.41
CA LYS A 44 1.39 -9.88 0.81
C LYS A 44 1.28 -10.01 2.33
N GLY A 45 2.41 -9.95 3.04
CA GLY A 45 2.44 -10.03 4.51
C GLY A 45 1.68 -8.89 5.20
N GLN A 46 1.82 -7.65 4.72
CA GLN A 46 1.09 -6.50 5.27
C GLN A 46 -0.41 -6.58 5.01
N VAL A 47 -0.82 -6.97 3.78
CA VAL A 47 -2.24 -7.10 3.43
C VAL A 47 -2.92 -8.16 4.30
N ILE A 48 -2.26 -9.30 4.48
CA ILE A 48 -2.74 -10.40 5.35
C ILE A 48 -2.87 -9.94 6.80
N LEU A 49 -1.83 -9.29 7.33
CA LEU A 49 -1.83 -8.83 8.71
C LEU A 49 -2.93 -7.79 8.93
N ALA A 50 -3.12 -6.86 7.99
CA ALA A 50 -4.19 -5.87 8.02
C ALA A 50 -5.56 -6.55 7.98
N ALA A 51 -5.83 -7.41 6.99
CA ALA A 51 -7.10 -8.13 6.87
C ALA A 51 -7.45 -8.88 8.16
N LYS A 52 -6.49 -9.64 8.70
CA LYS A 52 -6.68 -10.41 9.93
C LYS A 52 -6.95 -9.53 11.15
N LYS A 53 -6.24 -8.40 11.28
CA LYS A 53 -6.46 -7.45 12.38
C LYS A 53 -7.84 -6.80 12.30
N GLN A 54 -8.24 -6.38 11.11
CA GLN A 54 -9.52 -5.70 10.86
C GLN A 54 -10.69 -6.66 11.07
N LEU A 55 -10.64 -7.86 10.50
CA LEU A 55 -11.68 -8.87 10.68
C LEU A 55 -11.81 -9.32 12.14
N LYS A 56 -10.69 -9.48 12.87
CA LYS A 56 -10.76 -9.73 14.33
C LYS A 56 -11.43 -8.59 15.08
N TRP A 57 -11.16 -7.35 14.69
CA TRP A 57 -11.81 -6.21 15.29
C TRP A 57 -13.33 -6.21 14.99
N LEU A 58 -13.71 -6.44 13.73
CA LEU A 58 -15.11 -6.54 13.29
C LEU A 58 -15.84 -7.69 13.99
N SER A 59 -15.18 -8.84 14.24
CA SER A 59 -15.78 -9.95 14.97
C SER A 59 -16.10 -9.65 16.44
N MET A 60 -15.44 -8.63 17.02
CA MET A 60 -15.67 -8.22 18.41
C MET A 60 -16.57 -6.98 18.52
N HIS A 61 -16.44 -6.03 17.59
CA HIS A 61 -17.02 -4.68 17.72
C HIS A 61 -18.04 -4.32 16.64
N GLY A 62 -18.11 -5.08 15.53
CA GLY A 62 -19.08 -4.82 14.47
C GLY A 62 -20.53 -5.01 14.91
N SER A 63 -21.47 -4.71 14.03
CA SER A 63 -22.87 -5.12 14.15
C SER A 63 -23.00 -6.64 14.23
N HIS A 64 -24.17 -7.14 14.65
CA HIS A 64 -24.42 -8.59 14.74
C HIS A 64 -24.07 -9.32 13.44
N GLN A 65 -24.44 -8.72 12.30
CA GLN A 65 -24.18 -9.27 10.98
C GLN A 65 -22.70 -9.27 10.61
N GLU A 66 -22.02 -8.14 10.81
CA GLU A 66 -20.58 -8.02 10.57
C GLU A 66 -19.78 -9.00 11.43
N ARG A 67 -20.18 -9.21 12.69
CA ARG A 67 -19.51 -10.16 13.58
C ARG A 67 -19.57 -11.58 13.05
N GLN A 68 -20.78 -12.05 12.71
CA GLN A 68 -20.99 -13.39 12.18
C GLN A 68 -20.20 -13.59 10.89
N ARG A 69 -20.28 -12.60 10.00
CA ARG A 69 -19.57 -12.67 8.73
C ARG A 69 -18.06 -12.62 8.89
N ALA A 70 -17.54 -11.76 9.75
CA ALA A 70 -16.10 -11.63 9.96
C ALA A 70 -15.45 -12.96 10.39
N LEU A 71 -16.14 -13.75 11.22
CA LEU A 71 -15.68 -15.09 11.61
C LEU A 71 -15.62 -16.06 10.42
N VAL A 72 -16.65 -16.07 9.58
CA VAL A 72 -16.68 -16.89 8.35
C VAL A 72 -15.57 -16.48 7.39
N VAL A 73 -15.39 -15.17 7.18
CA VAL A 73 -14.37 -14.63 6.28
C VAL A 73 -12.96 -14.91 6.83
N LEU A 74 -12.74 -14.84 8.15
CA LEU A 74 -11.47 -15.23 8.79
C LEU A 74 -11.12 -16.69 8.51
N ALA A 75 -12.08 -17.61 8.70
CA ALA A 75 -11.87 -19.03 8.44
C ALA A 75 -11.54 -19.27 6.95
N LYS A 76 -12.29 -18.63 6.05
CA LYS A 76 -12.06 -18.71 4.60
C LYS A 76 -10.68 -18.14 4.21
N HIS A 77 -10.29 -17.02 4.82
CA HIS A 77 -9.01 -16.37 4.59
C HIS A 77 -7.84 -17.30 4.93
N GLU A 78 -7.87 -17.99 6.08
CA GLU A 78 -6.83 -18.96 6.46
C GLU A 78 -6.72 -20.13 5.48
N VAL A 79 -7.83 -20.56 4.86
CA VAL A 79 -7.83 -21.59 3.81
C VAL A 79 -7.22 -21.04 2.51
N ASP A 80 -7.64 -19.86 2.07
CA ASP A 80 -7.19 -19.22 0.82
C ASP A 80 -5.69 -18.86 0.83
N LEU A 81 -5.08 -18.73 2.01
CA LEU A 81 -3.65 -18.46 2.18
C LEU A 81 -2.75 -19.67 2.01
N LYS A 82 -3.28 -20.89 2.19
CA LYS A 82 -2.51 -22.13 2.03
C LYS A 82 -2.06 -22.31 0.57
N LYS A 83 -1.07 -23.16 0.35
CA LYS A 83 -0.62 -23.53 -0.99
C LYS A 83 -1.81 -24.01 -1.81
N ASN A 84 -1.92 -23.53 -3.05
CA ASN A 84 -3.06 -23.72 -3.97
C ASN A 84 -4.38 -23.02 -3.58
N GLY A 85 -4.39 -22.26 -2.48
CA GLY A 85 -5.52 -21.39 -2.14
C GLY A 85 -5.61 -20.18 -3.06
N ARG A 86 -6.79 -19.56 -3.13
CA ARG A 86 -7.07 -18.48 -4.10
C ARG A 86 -6.16 -17.27 -3.91
N ILE A 87 -5.92 -16.87 -2.66
CA ILE A 87 -5.00 -15.76 -2.36
C ILE A 87 -3.56 -16.19 -2.65
N TYR A 88 -3.17 -17.43 -2.32
CA TYR A 88 -1.85 -17.93 -2.67
C TYR A 88 -1.58 -17.84 -4.18
N GLN A 89 -2.53 -18.28 -5.01
CA GLN A 89 -2.46 -18.22 -6.47
C GLN A 89 -2.44 -16.79 -7.00
N PHE A 90 -3.31 -15.90 -6.49
CA PHE A 90 -3.34 -14.49 -6.87
C PHE A 90 -1.99 -13.79 -6.71
N TRP A 91 -1.28 -14.08 -5.61
CA TRP A 91 0.07 -13.55 -5.40
C TRP A 91 1.14 -14.26 -6.25
N GLY A 92 0.88 -15.48 -6.73
CA GLY A 92 1.81 -16.24 -7.56
C GLY A 92 1.69 -15.98 -9.06
N SER A 93 0.54 -15.52 -9.56
CA SER A 93 0.28 -15.42 -11.01
C SER A 93 0.69 -14.07 -11.62
N ASP A 94 0.25 -12.94 -11.05
CA ASP A 94 0.34 -11.66 -11.79
C ASP A 94 0.72 -10.43 -10.93
N VAL A 95 0.35 -10.42 -9.65
CA VAL A 95 0.47 -9.21 -8.80
C VAL A 95 1.92 -8.92 -8.40
N VAL A 96 2.70 -9.95 -8.10
CA VAL A 96 4.12 -9.80 -7.73
C VAL A 96 4.90 -9.23 -8.92
N THR A 97 4.65 -9.76 -10.12
CA THR A 97 5.29 -9.35 -11.38
C THR A 97 4.93 -7.91 -11.75
N GLU A 98 3.66 -7.57 -11.85
CA GLU A 98 3.23 -6.24 -12.29
C GLU A 98 3.60 -5.14 -11.30
N THR A 99 3.51 -5.42 -10.00
CA THR A 99 3.80 -4.40 -9.00
C THR A 99 5.29 -4.25 -8.70
N GLN A 100 6.10 -5.31 -8.82
CA GLN A 100 7.56 -5.16 -8.84
C GLN A 100 8.00 -4.29 -10.01
N ILE A 101 7.40 -4.45 -11.19
CA ILE A 101 7.66 -3.60 -12.36
C ILE A 101 7.28 -2.15 -12.05
N ARG A 102 6.09 -1.89 -11.51
CA ARG A 102 5.65 -0.52 -11.16
C ARG A 102 6.57 0.14 -10.13
N THR A 103 6.93 -0.58 -9.08
CA THR A 103 7.77 -0.05 -7.99
C THR A 103 9.19 0.22 -8.48
N THR A 104 9.74 -0.69 -9.29
CA THR A 104 11.05 -0.52 -9.93
C THR A 104 11.06 0.70 -10.84
N ARG A 105 10.00 0.87 -11.64
CA ARG A 105 9.84 2.05 -12.51
C ARG A 105 9.74 3.35 -11.72
N SER A 106 9.02 3.38 -10.61
CA SER A 106 8.95 4.57 -9.74
C SER A 106 10.29 4.90 -9.10
N ARG A 107 11.05 3.90 -8.62
CA ARG A 107 12.42 4.13 -8.10
C ARG A 107 13.33 4.66 -9.18
N TYR A 108 13.30 4.07 -10.38
CA TYR A 108 14.10 4.53 -11.51
C TYR A 108 13.79 6.00 -11.86
N LYS A 109 12.51 6.37 -11.92
CA LYS A 109 12.11 7.78 -12.13
C LYS A 109 12.68 8.72 -11.07
N LEU A 110 12.68 8.30 -9.79
CA LEU A 110 13.24 9.10 -8.71
C LEU A 110 14.76 9.24 -8.82
N THR A 111 15.47 8.16 -9.14
CA THR A 111 16.92 8.19 -9.38
C THR A 111 17.27 9.15 -10.51
N VAL A 112 16.59 9.05 -11.66
CA VAL A 112 16.80 9.97 -12.79
C VAL A 112 16.50 11.42 -12.39
N ALA A 113 15.42 11.66 -11.65
CA ALA A 113 15.10 13.02 -11.18
C ALA A 113 16.21 13.58 -10.27
N ASN A 114 16.75 12.78 -9.35
CA ASN A 114 17.83 13.19 -8.47
C ASN A 114 19.12 13.48 -9.25
N GLU A 115 19.48 12.61 -10.21
CA GLU A 115 20.66 12.82 -11.07
C GLU A 115 20.54 14.12 -11.88
N VAL A 116 19.36 14.41 -12.43
CA VAL A 116 19.10 15.67 -13.15
C VAL A 116 19.23 16.88 -12.20
N ILE A 117 18.68 16.80 -10.99
CA ILE A 117 18.79 17.87 -9.98
C ILE A 117 20.26 18.12 -9.62
N GLU A 118 21.05 17.07 -9.42
CA GLU A 118 22.47 17.18 -9.11
C GLU A 118 23.25 17.83 -10.26
N GLN A 119 23.00 17.41 -11.51
CA GLN A 119 23.63 18.02 -12.69
C GLN A 119 23.28 19.50 -12.83
N MET A 120 21.98 19.85 -12.72
CA MET A 120 21.55 21.25 -12.80
C MET A 120 22.15 22.10 -11.68
N THR A 121 22.27 21.55 -10.48
CA THR A 121 22.89 22.23 -9.32
C THR A 121 24.38 22.49 -9.58
N SER A 122 25.11 21.50 -10.11
CA SER A 122 26.53 21.63 -10.45
C SER A 122 26.76 22.70 -11.54
N ILE A 123 25.93 22.70 -12.58
CA ILE A 123 25.97 23.70 -13.65
C ILE A 123 25.73 25.11 -13.08
N ALA A 124 24.71 25.28 -12.25
CA ALA A 124 24.39 26.57 -11.63
C ALA A 124 25.54 27.10 -10.76
N GLN A 125 26.18 26.23 -9.97
CA GLN A 125 27.34 26.60 -9.16
C GLN A 125 28.53 27.02 -10.01
N THR A 126 28.78 26.32 -11.12
CA THR A 126 29.89 26.62 -12.04
C THR A 126 29.67 27.94 -12.74
N ALA A 127 28.48 28.16 -13.31
CA ALA A 127 28.10 29.44 -13.92
C ALA A 127 28.23 30.61 -12.93
N THR A 128 27.81 30.41 -11.67
CA THR A 128 27.95 31.42 -10.61
C THR A 128 29.42 31.75 -10.32
N LYS A 129 30.30 30.72 -10.28
CA LYS A 129 31.74 30.92 -10.08
C LYS A 129 32.38 31.69 -11.24
N ASP A 130 32.00 31.37 -12.48
CA ASP A 130 32.53 32.04 -13.67
C ASP A 130 32.10 33.50 -13.73
N VAL A 131 30.82 33.81 -13.51
CA VAL A 131 30.34 35.20 -13.41
C VAL A 131 31.10 35.98 -12.33
N LYS A 132 31.29 35.38 -11.15
CA LYS A 132 32.04 36.01 -10.05
C LYS A 132 33.52 36.25 -10.43
N ARG A 133 34.13 35.35 -11.20
CA ARG A 133 35.50 35.50 -11.69
C ARG A 133 35.60 36.62 -12.72
N SER A 134 34.70 36.67 -13.70
CA SER A 134 34.65 37.74 -14.72
C SER A 134 34.41 39.12 -14.10
N LEU A 135 33.53 39.24 -13.10
CA LEU A 135 33.31 40.50 -12.38
C LEU A 135 34.54 40.99 -11.60
N LYS A 136 35.40 40.07 -11.15
CA LYS A 136 36.66 40.43 -10.47
C LYS A 136 37.75 40.88 -11.44
N THR A 137 37.67 40.52 -12.71
CA THR A 137 38.69 40.85 -13.73
C THR A 137 38.42 42.19 -14.43
N ILE A 138 37.24 42.77 -14.24
CA ILE A 138 36.81 44.06 -14.84
C ILE A 138 37.10 45.25 -13.88
N LYS A 139 37.80 45.02 -12.76
CA LYS A 139 38.31 46.07 -11.86
C LYS A 139 39.81 46.25 -12.04
#